data_AF-A0A6A6D7D6-F1
#
_entry.id   AF-A0A6A6D7D6-F1
#
_cell.length_a   1.000
_cell.length_b   1.000
_cell.length_c   1.000
_cell.angle_alpha   90.00
_cell.angle_beta   90.00
_cell.angle_gamma   90.00
#
_symmetry.space_group_name_H-M   'P 1'
#
loop_
_entity.id
_entity.type
_entity.pdbx_description
1 polymer ?
#
loop_
_entity_poly.entity_id
_entity_poly.type
_entity_poly.pdbx_seq_one_letter_code
_entity_poly.pdbx_strand_id
1 'polypeptide(L)'
;MPMLYGEGAKAFQRLQLEIIKTTHDHSIFAWRRRRDSEHSEPSGFLASSPDGFSDSGTICLSISRGLEWQPYSWTNLGIRIRLDAVYGEHNSHYGN
;
A
#
# COMPACT_ATOMS: atom_id res chain seq x y z
N MET A 1 -2.13 -14.32 15.73
CA MET A 1 -3.51 -13.80 15.60
C MET A 1 -4.50 -14.95 15.68
N PRO A 2 -5.52 -14.91 16.57
CA PRO A 2 -6.69 -15.75 16.41
C PRO A 2 -7.58 -15.16 15.30
N MET A 3 -7.86 -15.93 14.25
CA MET A 3 -8.82 -15.52 13.22
C MET A 3 -10.23 -15.53 13.82
N LEU A 4 -10.83 -14.36 13.98
CA LEU A 4 -12.26 -14.27 14.26
C LEU A 4 -13.01 -14.62 12.97
N TYR A 5 -13.66 -15.79 12.94
CA TYR A 5 -14.56 -16.19 11.87
C TYR A 5 -15.74 -15.20 11.80
N GLY A 6 -16.10 -14.77 10.58
CA GLY A 6 -17.28 -13.90 10.34
C GLY A 6 -16.98 -12.44 9.96
N GLU A 7 -15.72 -12.03 9.82
CA GLU A 7 -15.38 -10.63 9.52
C GLU A 7 -15.56 -10.19 8.05
N GLY A 8 -15.68 -11.14 7.11
CA GLY A 8 -15.85 -10.82 5.68
C GLY A 8 -14.78 -9.84 5.16
N ALA A 9 -15.20 -8.73 4.54
CA ALA A 9 -14.32 -7.69 4.02
C ALA A 9 -13.41 -7.03 5.10
N LYS A 10 -13.78 -7.09 6.39
CA LYS A 10 -12.96 -6.54 7.48
C LYS A 10 -11.75 -7.41 7.82
N ALA A 11 -11.77 -8.70 7.45
CA ALA A 11 -10.65 -9.60 7.69
C ALA A 11 -9.38 -9.14 6.96
N PHE A 12 -9.54 -8.63 5.73
CA PHE A 12 -8.43 -8.12 4.93
C PHE A 12 -7.84 -6.83 5.50
N GLN A 13 -8.69 -5.92 6.01
CA GLN A 13 -8.22 -4.71 6.68
C GLN A 13 -7.47 -5.03 7.98
N ARG A 14 -7.94 -6.03 8.75
CA ARG A 14 -7.22 -6.50 9.93
C ARG A 14 -5.85 -7.08 9.58
N LEU A 15 -5.75 -7.85 8.50
CA LEU A 15 -4.47 -8.33 7.99
C LEU A 15 -3.52 -7.18 7.67
N GLN A 16 -4.00 -6.17 6.93
CA GLN A 16 -3.19 -4.97 6.63
C GLN A 16 -2.72 -4.26 7.90
N LEU A 17 -3.60 -4.07 8.90
CA LEU A 17 -3.23 -3.45 10.18
C LEU A 17 -2.15 -4.24 10.93
N GLU A 18 -2.18 -5.56 10.86
CA GLU A 18 -1.22 -6.38 11.57
C GLU A 18 0.12 -6.47 10.84
N ILE A 19 0.12 -6.45 9.51
CA ILE A 19 1.33 -6.21 8.71
C ILE A 19 1.92 -4.85 9.11
N ILE A 20 1.09 -3.80 9.20
CA ILE A 20 1.49 -2.47 9.66
C ILE A 20 2.02 -2.50 11.11
N LYS A 21 1.63 -3.44 11.96
CA LYS A 21 2.20 -3.52 13.32
C LYS A 21 3.52 -4.28 13.40
N THR A 22 3.75 -5.21 12.47
CA THR A 22 4.80 -6.23 12.60
C THR A 22 5.91 -6.10 11.58
N THR A 23 5.67 -5.42 10.45
CA THR A 23 6.58 -5.39 9.30
C THR A 23 6.77 -3.97 8.78
N HIS A 24 8.01 -3.51 8.68
CA HIS A 24 8.35 -2.22 8.07
C HIS A 24 8.37 -2.28 6.53
N ASP A 25 7.23 -2.65 5.93
CA ASP A 25 7.07 -2.75 4.48
C ASP A 25 6.11 -1.67 3.97
N HIS A 26 6.65 -0.72 3.20
CA HIS A 26 5.90 0.39 2.64
C HIS A 26 5.01 0.00 1.46
N SER A 27 5.20 -1.19 0.87
CA SER A 27 4.38 -1.71 -0.23
C SER A 27 2.92 -1.95 0.18
N ILE A 28 2.64 -2.03 1.49
CA ILE A 28 1.28 -2.11 2.03
C ILE A 28 0.41 -0.89 1.65
N PHE A 29 1.03 0.24 1.29
CA PHE A 29 0.35 1.44 0.81
C PHE A 29 0.32 1.56 -0.72
N ALA A 30 0.89 0.61 -1.45
CA ALA A 30 0.99 0.61 -2.91
C ALA A 30 -0.28 0.07 -3.61
N TRP A 31 -1.45 0.34 -3.07
CA TRP A 31 -2.74 -0.01 -3.68
C TRP A 31 -3.39 1.21 -4.30
N ARG A 32 -4.27 0.99 -5.28
CA ARG A 32 -5.08 2.07 -5.87
C ARG A 32 -6.54 1.65 -5.97
N ARG A 33 -7.42 2.63 -5.84
CA ARG A 33 -8.83 2.44 -6.21
C ARG A 33 -8.94 2.37 -7.73
N ARG A 34 -9.70 1.38 -8.21
CA ARG A 34 -10.00 1.23 -9.63
C ARG A 34 -10.89 2.41 -10.07
N ARG A 35 -10.51 3.09 -11.16
CA ARG A 35 -11.16 4.34 -11.61
C ARG A 35 -12.58 4.16 -12.13
N ASP A 36 -12.96 2.94 -12.50
CA ASP A 36 -14.27 2.58 -13.04
C ASP A 36 -15.35 2.40 -11.96
N SER A 37 -14.99 2.55 -10.69
CA SER A 37 -15.87 2.26 -9.58
C SER A 37 -16.50 3.56 -9.02
N GLU A 38 -17.26 4.27 -9.86
CA GLU A 38 -17.88 5.57 -9.54
C GLU A 38 -18.88 5.50 -8.38
N HIS A 39 -19.38 4.29 -8.07
CA HIS A 39 -20.32 4.01 -6.97
C HIS A 39 -19.70 3.29 -5.76
N SER A 40 -18.37 3.22 -5.66
CA SER A 40 -17.75 2.65 -4.45
C SER A 40 -17.67 3.67 -3.32
N GLU A 41 -18.06 3.23 -2.13
CA GLU A 41 -17.84 3.92 -0.86
C GLU A 41 -16.44 4.55 -0.79
N PRO A 42 -16.28 5.70 -0.09
CA PRO A 42 -14.98 6.33 0.08
C PRO A 42 -13.98 5.30 0.61
N SER A 43 -12.92 5.07 -0.17
CA SER A 43 -11.88 4.14 0.25
C SER A 43 -11.05 4.83 1.33
N GLY A 44 -11.06 4.26 2.54
CA GLY A 44 -10.24 4.76 3.64
C GLY A 44 -8.75 4.55 3.39
N PHE A 45 -7.94 4.73 4.43
CA PHE A 45 -6.49 4.58 4.38
C PHE A 45 -6.00 3.17 3.96
N LEU A 46 -6.81 2.13 4.19
CA LEU A 46 -6.52 0.74 3.86
C LEU A 46 -7.36 0.27 2.67
N ALA A 47 -6.80 -0.65 1.89
CA ALA A 47 -7.51 -1.27 0.78
C ALA A 47 -8.72 -2.07 1.28
N SER A 48 -9.84 -1.97 0.57
CA SER A 48 -11.06 -2.73 0.89
C SER A 48 -10.98 -4.20 0.47
N SER A 49 -10.20 -4.52 -0.57
CA SER A 49 -9.94 -5.88 -1.05
C SER A 49 -8.52 -6.00 -1.63
N PRO A 50 -8.01 -7.23 -1.79
CA PRO A 50 -6.74 -7.50 -2.45
C PRO A 50 -6.67 -6.96 -3.89
N ASP A 51 -7.82 -6.81 -4.57
CA ASP A 51 -7.86 -6.32 -5.96
C ASP A 51 -7.31 -4.90 -6.12
N GLY A 52 -7.29 -4.11 -5.04
CA GLY A 52 -6.65 -2.79 -5.02
C GLY A 52 -5.15 -2.83 -5.31
N PHE A 53 -4.51 -4.00 -5.16
CA PHE A 53 -3.10 -4.22 -5.46
C PHE A 53 -2.86 -4.80 -6.87
N SER A 54 -3.90 -4.97 -7.69
CA SER A 54 -3.75 -5.56 -9.03
C SER A 54 -2.75 -4.81 -9.94
N ASP A 55 -2.60 -3.50 -9.73
CA ASP A 55 -1.65 -2.66 -10.46
C ASP A 55 -0.37 -2.34 -9.66
N SER A 56 -0.16 -2.96 -8.49
CA SER A 56 0.98 -2.64 -7.63
C SER A 56 2.31 -3.23 -8.12
N GLY A 57 2.26 -4.21 -9.04
CA GLY A 57 3.45 -4.90 -9.56
C GLY A 57 4.43 -4.00 -10.32
N THR A 58 3.98 -2.84 -10.81
CA THR A 58 4.85 -1.85 -11.46
C THR A 58 5.36 -0.76 -10.51
N ILE A 59 4.90 -0.75 -9.26
CA ILE A 59 5.31 0.24 -8.27
C ILE A 59 6.65 -0.19 -7.68
N CYS A 60 7.72 0.48 -8.08
CA CYS A 60 9.04 0.30 -7.49
C CYS A 60 9.23 1.34 -6.39
N LEU A 61 9.13 0.90 -5.12
CA LEU A 61 9.50 1.76 -4.01
C LEU A 61 11.03 1.79 -3.92
N SER A 62 11.63 2.87 -4.42
CA SER A 62 13.08 3.02 -4.47
C SER A 62 13.52 4.02 -3.42
N ILE A 63 14.32 3.55 -2.47
CA ILE A 63 15.06 4.45 -1.59
C ILE A 63 16.39 4.81 -2.25
N SER A 64 16.73 6.10 -2.20
CA SER A 64 18.01 6.61 -2.69
C SER A 64 19.18 5.85 -2.04
N ARG A 65 20.21 5.51 -2.82
CA ARG A 65 21.41 4.86 -2.29
C ARG A 65 21.99 5.67 -1.12
N GLY A 66 22.05 5.03 0.05
CA GLY A 66 22.55 5.66 1.29
C GLY A 66 21.47 6.10 2.27
N LEU A 67 20.18 5.97 1.95
CA LEU A 67 19.09 6.08 2.93
C LEU A 67 18.67 4.70 3.45
N GLU A 68 18.34 4.64 4.74
CA GLU A 68 17.69 3.48 5.35
C GLU A 68 16.16 3.61 5.23
N TRP A 69 15.47 2.48 5.02
CA TRP A 69 14.02 2.41 5.18
C TRP A 69 13.66 2.82 6.61
N GLN A 70 13.08 4.00 6.76
CA GLN A 70 12.62 4.44 8.07
C GLN A 70 11.28 3.77 8.37
N PRO A 71 11.13 3.14 9.54
CA PRO A 71 9.83 2.72 10.05
C PRO A 71 8.82 3.86 9.97
N TYR A 72 7.61 3.57 9.50
CA TYR A 72 6.50 4.47 9.76
C TYR A 72 6.18 4.47 11.27
N SER A 73 5.68 5.59 11.78
CA SER A 73 5.35 5.76 13.20
C SER A 73 3.91 6.20 13.39
N TRP A 74 3.29 5.69 14.46
CA TRP A 74 1.99 6.14 14.92
C TRP A 74 2.16 7.39 15.79
N THR A 75 1.41 8.44 15.47
CA THR A 75 1.34 9.69 16.23
C THR A 75 -0.07 9.90 16.72
N ASN A 76 -0.27 10.84 17.66
CA ASN A 76 -1.62 11.26 18.08
C ASN A 76 -2.42 11.95 16.94
N LEU A 77 -1.79 12.18 15.79
CA LEU A 77 -2.41 12.74 14.58
C LEU A 77 -2.62 11.69 13.47
N GLY A 78 -2.20 10.44 13.67
CA GLY A 78 -2.26 9.38 12.66
C GLY A 78 -0.88 8.82 12.30
N ILE A 79 -0.74 8.28 11.08
CA ILE A 79 0.48 7.63 10.61
C ILE A 79 1.44 8.66 10.00
N ARG A 80 2.70 8.59 10.41
CA ARG A 80 3.81 9.27 9.77
C ARG A 80 4.63 8.26 9.00
N ILE A 81 4.77 8.46 7.70
CA ILE A 81 5.59 7.64 6.80
C ILE A 81 6.48 8.54 5.94
N ARG A 82 7.70 8.10 5.65
CA ARG A 82 8.56 8.69 4.64
C ARG A 82 8.61 7.77 3.43
N LEU A 83 8.07 8.24 2.32
CA LEU A 83 8.12 7.54 1.04
C LEU A 83 8.99 8.35 0.10
N ASP A 84 10.14 7.78 -0.28
CA ASP A 84 10.94 8.33 -1.36
C ASP A 84 10.40 7.76 -2.67
N ALA A 85 9.83 8.63 -3.49
CA ALA A 85 9.38 8.26 -4.83
C ALA A 85 10.52 8.55 -5.82
N VAL A 86 11.05 7.52 -6.46
CA VAL A 86 11.89 7.70 -7.66
C VAL A 86 10.98 7.57 -8.86
N TYR A 87 10.89 8.63 -9.66
CA TYR A 87 10.22 8.58 -10.94
C TYR A 87 11.09 7.79 -11.91
N GLY A 88 10.75 6.53 -12.16
CA GLY A 88 11.38 5.76 -13.23
C GLY A 88 10.86 6.30 -14.56
N GLU A 89 11.74 6.90 -15.37
CA GLU A 89 11.41 7.20 -16.76
C GLU A 89 11.03 5.88 -17.45
N HIS A 90 9.77 5.78 -17.87
CA HIS A 90 9.29 4.72 -18.72
C HIS A 90 10.02 4.86 -20.05
N ASN A 91 11.19 4.23 -20.18
CA ASN A 91 11.96 4.24 -21.40
C ASN A 91 11.23 3.34 -22.40
N SER A 92 10.25 3.92 -23.11
CA SER A 92 9.55 3.29 -24.21
C SER A 92 10.51 3.15 -25.39
N HIS A 93 11.41 2.18 -25.29
CA HIS A 93 12.14 1.62 -26.43
C HIS A 93 11.21 0.62 -27.12
N TYR A 94 10.28 1.11 -27.92
CA TYR A 94 9.72 0.34 -29.03
C TYR A 94 10.41 0.80 -30.30
N GLY A 95 11.46 0.07 -30.67
CA GLY A 95 12.12 0.16 -31.96
C GLY A 95 12.37 -1.24 -32.49
N ASN A 96 11.45 -1.71 -33.33
CA ASN A 96 11.71 -2.35 -34.64
C ASN A 96 10.38 -2.65 -35.32
#